data_AF-A0A0C9VCS3-F1
#
_entry.id   AF-A0A0C9VCS3-F1
#
_cell.length_a   1.000
_cell.length_b   1.000
_cell.length_c   1.000
_cell.angle_alpha   90.00
_cell.angle_beta   90.00
_cell.angle_gamma   90.00
#
_symmetry.space_group_name_H-M   'P 1'
#
loop_
_entity.id
_entity.type
_entity.pdbx_description
1 polymer ?
#
loop_
_entity_poly.entity_id
_entity_poly.type
_entity_poly.pdbx_seq_one_letter_code
_entity_poly.pdbx_strand_id
1 'polypeptide(L)'
;EIYIPILCVNRSKEIWGQDALEFRPERWFNLTDKINGIPGVVPGLLSFIAGPRACIGYRFALVEFKCLIFALVRAFEFELAVDPEQIIKKTNIVTRPYIVTEIEKGPQLPLKLTPYKGV
;
A
#
# COMPACT_ATOMS: atom_id res chain seq x y z
N GLU A 1 -0.27 15.45 -23.72
CA GLU A 1 -0.86 14.92 -22.46
C GLU A 1 0.25 14.80 -21.42
N ILE A 2 -0.03 15.05 -20.14
CA ILE A 2 0.97 14.96 -19.05
C ILE A 2 0.58 13.78 -18.16
N TYR A 3 1.51 12.84 -17.97
CA TYR A 3 1.33 11.68 -17.11
C TYR A 3 2.26 11.79 -15.89
N ILE A 4 1.71 11.58 -14.70
CA ILE A 4 2.46 11.57 -13.45
C ILE A 4 2.73 10.10 -13.05
N PRO A 5 3.99 9.65 -13.02
CA PRO A 5 4.32 8.26 -12.70
C PRO A 5 4.31 8.01 -11.19
N ILE A 6 3.13 8.07 -10.56
CA ILE A 6 2.92 7.96 -9.10
C ILE A 6 3.66 6.75 -8.50
N LEU A 7 3.54 5.59 -9.15
CA LEU A 7 4.17 4.35 -8.70
C LEU A 7 5.71 4.40 -8.71
N CYS A 8 6.30 5.14 -9.65
CA CYS A 8 7.74 5.30 -9.73
C CYS A 8 8.25 6.27 -8.66
N VAL A 9 7.54 7.38 -8.43
CA VAL A 9 7.89 8.35 -7.38
C VAL A 9 7.84 7.70 -6.00
N ASN A 10 6.77 6.95 -5.70
CA ASN A 10 6.61 6.25 -4.43
C ASN A 10 7.65 5.14 -4.16
N ARG A 11 8.43 4.74 -5.18
CA ARG A 11 9.48 3.72 -5.11
C ARG A 11 10.86 4.25 -5.54
N SER A 12 10.99 5.57 -5.69
CA SER A 12 12.23 6.18 -6.17
C SER A 12 13.31 6.04 -5.12
N LYS A 13 14.44 5.40 -5.48
CA LYS A 13 15.62 5.31 -4.63
C LYS A 13 16.26 6.68 -4.33
N GLU A 14 16.02 7.67 -5.18
CA GLU A 14 16.50 9.04 -4.98
C GLU A 14 15.76 9.73 -3.83
N ILE A 15 14.48 9.42 -3.66
CA ILE A 15 13.63 9.99 -2.59
C ILE A 15 13.75 9.13 -1.33
N TRP A 16 13.61 7.82 -1.48
CA TRP A 16 13.41 6.88 -0.38
C TRP A 16 14.67 6.13 0.08
N GLY A 17 15.79 6.25 -0.64
CA GLY A 17 17.02 5.53 -0.36
C GLY A 17 17.11 4.18 -1.07
N GLN A 18 18.18 3.42 -0.83
CA GLN A 18 18.42 2.16 -1.55
C GLN A 18 17.38 1.07 -1.23
N ASP A 19 16.79 1.15 -0.04
CA ASP A 19 15.74 0.28 0.48
C ASP A 19 14.32 0.72 0.08
N ALA A 20 14.18 1.54 -0.97
CA ALA A 20 12.89 2.06 -1.45
C ALA A 20 11.87 0.98 -1.86
N LEU A 21 12.34 -0.24 -2.14
CA LEU A 21 11.52 -1.38 -2.54
C LEU A 21 11.18 -2.30 -1.36
N GLU A 22 11.73 -2.03 -0.17
CA GLU A 22 11.50 -2.83 1.02
C GLU A 22 10.29 -2.33 1.81
N PHE A 23 9.50 -3.27 2.33
CA PHE A 23 8.45 -2.95 3.28
C PHE A 23 9.08 -2.68 4.66
N ARG A 24 9.39 -1.41 4.95
CA ARG A 24 9.97 -0.97 6.24
C ARG A 24 9.09 0.09 6.93
N PRO A 25 8.13 -0.32 7.78
CA PRO A 25 7.28 0.60 8.54
C PRO A 25 8.06 1.53 9.47
N GLU A 26 9.18 1.09 10.02
CA GLU A 26 9.99 1.83 11.00
C GLU A 26 10.60 3.11 10.41
N ARG A 27 10.68 3.19 9.07
CA ARG A 27 11.11 4.39 8.33
C ARG A 27 10.35 5.64 8.74
N TRP A 28 9.07 5.50 9.06
CA TRP A 28 8.21 6.64 9.40
C TRP A 28 8.51 7.25 10.77
N PHE A 29 9.30 6.58 11.61
CA PHE A 29 9.71 7.12 12.91
C PHE A 29 10.77 8.22 12.77
N ASN A 30 11.62 8.14 11.75
CA ASN A 30 12.71 9.08 11.50
C ASN A 30 12.87 9.31 9.99
N LEU A 31 12.09 10.24 9.43
CA LEU A 31 12.26 10.68 8.05
C LEU A 31 13.44 11.65 7.93
N THR A 32 14.14 11.60 6.80
CA THR A 32 15.22 12.56 6.52
C THR A 32 14.64 13.95 6.26
N ASP A 33 15.42 15.00 6.56
CA ASP A 33 15.00 16.38 6.30
C ASP A 33 14.66 16.62 4.82
N LYS A 34 15.35 15.93 3.91
CA LYS A 34 15.06 15.93 2.48
C LYS A 34 13.62 15.52 2.20
N ILE A 35 13.13 14.45 2.83
CA ILE A 35 11.76 13.95 2.61
C ILE A 35 10.75 14.88 3.30
N ASN A 36 11.04 15.31 4.54
CA ASN A 36 10.18 16.21 5.30
C ASN A 36 9.96 17.56 4.59
N GLY A 37 10.92 18.03 3.80
CA GLY A 37 10.80 19.24 3.00
C GLY A 37 9.92 19.11 1.74
N ILE A 38 9.49 17.90 1.36
CA ILE A 38 8.66 17.68 0.16
C ILE A 38 7.20 18.04 0.48
N PRO A 39 6.58 18.99 -0.24
CA PRO A 39 5.18 19.35 -0.02
C PRO A 39 4.23 18.22 -0.43
N GLY A 40 3.19 17.99 0.35
CA GLY A 40 2.19 16.96 0.09
C GLY A 40 1.37 16.65 1.33
N VAL A 41 0.27 15.89 1.17
CA VAL A 41 -0.49 15.41 2.34
C VAL A 41 0.30 14.39 3.16
N VAL A 42 1.19 13.65 2.50
CA VAL A 42 2.23 12.83 3.13
C VAL A 42 3.54 13.12 2.37
N PRO A 43 4.57 13.69 3.02
CA PRO A 43 5.81 14.06 2.35
C PRO A 43 6.45 12.88 1.61
N GLY A 44 6.88 13.12 0.37
CA GLY A 44 7.48 12.12 -0.51
C GLY A 44 6.54 11.10 -1.15
N LEU A 45 5.26 11.03 -0.74
CA LEU A 45 4.27 10.11 -1.30
C LEU A 45 3.21 10.82 -2.15
N LEU A 46 2.86 10.17 -3.27
CA LEU A 46 1.77 10.57 -4.16
C LEU A 46 0.57 9.61 -4.10
N SER A 47 0.51 8.70 -3.12
CA SER A 47 -0.62 7.76 -2.94
C SER A 47 -1.97 8.45 -2.76
N PHE A 48 -1.96 9.65 -2.20
CA PHE A 48 -3.13 10.52 -2.05
C PHE A 48 -3.02 11.79 -2.89
N ILE A 49 -2.14 11.80 -3.90
CA ILE A 49 -1.79 12.97 -4.72
C ILE A 49 -1.27 14.11 -3.79
N ALA A 50 -1.15 15.34 -4.29
CA ALA A 50 -0.71 16.51 -3.53
C ALA A 50 -1.42 17.79 -4.03
N GLY A 51 -1.28 18.87 -3.25
CA GLY A 51 -1.82 20.19 -3.60
C GLY A 51 -3.36 20.27 -3.55
N PRO A 52 -3.97 21.22 -4.30
CA PRO A 52 -5.42 21.45 -4.29
C PRO A 52 -6.27 20.26 -4.77
N ARG A 53 -5.64 19.28 -5.41
CA ARG A 53 -6.27 18.05 -5.92
C ARG A 53 -5.86 16.81 -5.13
N ALA A 54 -5.26 17.00 -3.95
CA ALA A 54 -5.04 15.89 -3.04
C ALA A 54 -6.37 15.20 -2.70
N CYS A 55 -6.31 13.90 -2.43
CA CYS A 55 -7.47 13.09 -2.11
C CYS A 55 -8.17 13.64 -0.87
N ILE A 56 -9.38 14.17 -1.03
CA ILE A 56 -10.18 14.72 0.07
C ILE A 56 -10.46 13.67 1.16
N GLY A 57 -10.51 12.38 0.79
CA GLY A 57 -10.77 11.26 1.69
C GLY A 57 -9.54 10.72 2.43
N TYR A 58 -8.34 11.28 2.26
CA TYR A 58 -7.11 10.63 2.79
C TYR A 58 -7.16 10.40 4.31
N ARG A 59 -7.69 11.36 5.08
CA ARG A 59 -7.78 11.25 6.55
C ARG A 59 -8.76 10.15 6.95
N PHE A 60 -9.90 10.08 6.26
CA PHE A 60 -10.91 9.05 6.49
C PHE A 60 -10.34 7.66 6.19
N ALA A 61 -9.73 7.48 5.02
CA ALA A 61 -9.10 6.23 4.62
C ALA A 61 -8.03 5.78 5.64
N LEU A 62 -7.19 6.70 6.13
CA LEU A 62 -6.18 6.37 7.15
C LEU A 62 -6.80 5.91 8.48
N VAL A 63 -7.89 6.52 8.94
CA VAL A 63 -8.59 6.08 10.16
C VAL A 63 -9.22 4.70 9.94
N GLU A 64 -9.90 4.51 8.82
CA GLU A 64 -10.53 3.23 8.47
C GLU A 64 -9.50 2.10 8.39
N PHE A 65 -8.36 2.32 7.71
CA PHE A 65 -7.28 1.34 7.65
C PHE A 65 -6.73 0.99 9.03
N LYS A 66 -6.52 1.98 9.91
CA LYS A 66 -6.05 1.71 11.28
C LYS A 66 -7.03 0.85 12.06
N CYS A 67 -8.33 1.16 12.00
CA CYS A 67 -9.36 0.39 12.67
C CYS A 67 -9.46 -1.03 12.12
N LEU A 68 -9.47 -1.20 10.80
CA LEU A 68 -9.55 -2.50 10.15
C LEU A 68 -8.33 -3.36 10.45
N ILE A 69 -7.11 -2.82 10.30
CA ILE A 69 -5.87 -3.55 10.62
C ILE A 69 -5.90 -3.98 12.08
N PHE A 70 -6.20 -3.07 13.01
CA PHE A 70 -6.26 -3.40 14.44
C PHE A 70 -7.28 -4.50 14.76
N ALA A 71 -8.47 -4.43 14.18
CA ALA A 71 -9.50 -5.45 14.40
C ALA A 71 -9.10 -6.81 13.82
N LEU A 72 -8.57 -6.81 12.59
CA LEU A 72 -8.24 -8.02 11.84
C LEU A 72 -7.05 -8.77 12.43
N VAL A 73 -5.94 -8.08 12.72
CA VAL A 73 -4.70 -8.73 13.22
C VAL A 73 -4.85 -9.30 14.62
N ARG A 74 -5.81 -8.80 15.41
CA ARG A 74 -6.12 -9.37 16.73
C ARG A 74 -7.09 -10.55 16.67
N ALA A 75 -7.85 -10.67 15.58
CA ALA A 75 -8.90 -11.66 15.45
C ALA A 75 -8.45 -12.89 14.65
N PHE A 76 -7.50 -12.74 13.73
CA PHE A 76 -7.14 -13.80 12.79
C PHE A 76 -5.64 -13.87 12.51
N GLU A 77 -5.17 -15.09 12.24
CA GLU A 77 -3.95 -15.38 11.51
C GLU A 77 -4.27 -15.50 10.02
N PHE A 78 -3.38 -14.97 9.18
CA PHE A 78 -3.58 -14.86 7.73
C PHE A 78 -2.56 -15.70 6.98
N GLU A 79 -3.04 -16.58 6.12
CA GLU A 79 -2.22 -17.35 5.17
C GLU A 79 -2.76 -17.12 3.75
N LEU A 80 -1.88 -17.15 2.74
CA LEU A 80 -2.33 -17.19 1.36
C LEU A 80 -2.96 -18.57 1.08
N ALA A 81 -4.13 -18.58 0.43
CA ALA A 81 -4.78 -19.84 0.03
C ALA A 81 -4.23 -20.38 -1.31
N VAL A 82 -3.28 -19.67 -1.90
CA VAL A 82 -2.60 -20.00 -3.17
C VAL A 82 -1.11 -19.71 -3.02
N ASP A 83 -0.31 -20.25 -3.94
CA ASP A 83 1.12 -19.92 -4.00
C ASP A 83 1.30 -18.41 -4.29
N PRO A 84 2.17 -17.69 -3.56
CA PRO A 84 2.50 -16.29 -3.84
C PRO A 84 2.82 -15.98 -5.31
N GLU A 85 3.43 -16.92 -6.03
CA GLU A 85 3.85 -16.77 -7.43
C GLU A 85 2.66 -16.70 -8.39
N GLN A 86 1.49 -17.19 -7.96
CA GLN A 86 0.25 -17.08 -8.72
C GLN A 86 -0.42 -15.71 -8.58
N ILE A 87 0.08 -14.85 -7.67
CA ILE A 87 -0.50 -13.52 -7.42
C ILE A 87 0.27 -12.48 -8.22
N ILE A 88 -0.42 -11.82 -9.14
CA ILE A 88 0.10 -10.67 -9.88
C ILE A 88 -0.63 -9.39 -9.51
N LYS A 89 0.04 -8.25 -9.73
CA LYS A 89 -0.52 -6.92 -9.54
C LYS A 89 -0.89 -6.36 -10.90
N LYS A 90 -2.14 -5.95 -11.11
CA LYS A 90 -2.54 -5.19 -12.30
C LYS A 90 -2.93 -3.78 -11.87
N THR A 91 -2.44 -2.78 -12.60
CA THR A 91 -2.71 -1.37 -12.33
C THR A 91 -3.51 -0.79 -13.47
N ASN A 92 -4.73 -0.34 -13.17
CA ASN A 92 -5.52 0.54 -14.02
C ASN A 92 -5.65 1.88 -13.28
N ILE A 93 -6.87 2.29 -12.90
CA ILE A 93 -7.08 3.44 -11.98
C ILE A 93 -6.50 3.15 -10.59
N VAL A 94 -6.65 1.91 -10.12
CA VAL A 94 -6.06 1.42 -8.86
C VAL A 94 -5.30 0.12 -9.11
N THR A 95 -4.30 -0.15 -8.28
CA THR A 95 -3.60 -1.44 -8.28
C THR A 95 -4.40 -2.46 -7.48
N ARG A 96 -4.68 -3.62 -8.08
CA ARG A 96 -5.36 -4.74 -7.42
C ARG A 96 -4.62 -6.06 -7.67
N PRO A 97 -4.70 -7.01 -6.73
CA PRO A 97 -4.19 -8.37 -6.94
C PRO A 97 -5.12 -9.14 -7.88
N TYR A 98 -4.51 -10.05 -8.64
CA TYR A 98 -5.17 -11.00 -9.54
C TYR A 98 -4.47 -12.35 -9.43
N ILE A 99 -5.21 -13.42 -9.71
CA ILE A 99 -4.64 -14.77 -9.87
C ILE A 99 -4.35 -14.98 -11.35
N VAL A 100 -3.11 -15.38 -11.67
CA VAL A 100 -2.62 -15.54 -13.06
C VAL A 100 -3.51 -16.46 -13.89
N THR A 101 -4.01 -17.53 -13.29
CA THR A 101 -4.84 -18.55 -13.95
C THR A 101 -6.32 -18.19 -14.02
N GLU A 102 -6.77 -17.13 -13.34
CA GLU A 102 -8.18 -16.78 -13.19
C GLU A 102 -8.44 -15.28 -13.40
N ILE A 103 -7.73 -14.67 -14.36
CA ILE A 103 -7.78 -13.23 -14.61
C ILE A 103 -9.20 -12.77 -14.98
N GLU A 104 -9.95 -13.61 -15.68
CA GLU A 104 -11.33 -13.37 -16.12
C GLU A 104 -12.33 -13.28 -14.95
N LYS A 105 -12.02 -13.88 -13.79
CA LYS A 105 -12.84 -13.77 -12.58
C LYS A 105 -12.68 -12.42 -11.86
N GLY A 106 -11.78 -11.57 -12.35
CA GLY A 106 -11.56 -10.23 -11.80
C GLY A 106 -10.52 -10.21 -10.67
N PRO A 107 -10.41 -9.07 -9.95
CA PRO A 107 -9.43 -8.90 -8.89
C PRO A 107 -9.77 -9.75 -7.67
N GLN A 108 -8.77 -10.46 -7.14
CA GLN A 108 -8.93 -11.36 -6.00
C GLN A 108 -7.60 -11.58 -5.27
N LEU A 109 -7.71 -11.84 -3.97
CA LEU A 109 -6.62 -12.29 -3.11
C LEU A 109 -7.15 -13.39 -2.20
N PRO A 110 -7.04 -14.67 -2.62
CA PRO A 110 -7.49 -15.80 -1.82
C PRO A 110 -6.68 -15.90 -0.52
N LEU A 111 -7.38 -15.83 0.61
CA LEU A 111 -6.79 -15.91 1.95
C LEU A 111 -7.44 -17.04 2.74
N LYS A 112 -6.64 -17.73 3.54
CA LYS A 112 -7.10 -18.63 4.59
C LYS A 112 -6.94 -17.89 5.92
N LEU A 113 -8.05 -17.76 6.65
CA LEU A 113 -8.10 -17.07 7.93
C LEU A 113 -8.34 -18.09 9.05
N THR A 114 -7.50 -18.07 10.07
CA THR A 114 -7.68 -18.91 11.27
C THR A 114 -7.93 -17.98 12.46
N PRO A 115 -8.96 -18.19 13.30
CA PRO A 115 -9.16 -17.38 14.49
C PRO A 115 -7.91 -17.38 15.36
N TYR A 116 -7.41 -16.19 15.70
CA TYR A 116 -6.25 -16.03 16.57
C TYR A 116 -6.66 -16.44 17.99
N LYS A 117 -6.04 -17.51 18.50
CA LYS A 117 -6.42 -18.09 19.79
C LYS A 117 -5.70 -17.46 20.99
N GLY A 118 -4.76 -16.54 20.74
CA GLY A 118 -3.88 -16.00 21.78
C GLY A 118 -2.98 -17.08 22.42
N VAL A 119 -2.02 -16.62 23.21
CA VAL A 119 -1.39 -17.42 24.27
C VAL A 119 -2.16 -17.17 25.56
#